data_AF-A0A3A1P9Y9-F1
#
_entry.id   AF-A0A3A1P9Y9-F1
#
_cell.length_a   1.000
_cell.length_b   1.000
_cell.length_c   1.000
_cell.angle_alpha   90.00
_cell.angle_beta   90.00
_cell.angle_gamma   90.00
#
_symmetry.space_group_name_H-M   'P 1'
#
loop_
_entity.id
_entity.type
_entity.pdbx_description
1 polymer ?
#
loop_
_entity_poly.entity_id
_entity_poly.type
_entity_poly.pdbx_seq_one_letter_code
_entity_poly.pdbx_strand_id
1 'polypeptide(L)' 'MKARIYKLNEYLQRVEERLSLEQQRKRPDGFALLHLRMLRLRIRNALTRAMARLSTPAVAAPQMQAG' A
#
# COMPACT_ATOMS: atom_id res chain seq x y z
N MET A 1 4.88 -7.31 11.35
CA MET A 1 3.73 -6.77 10.57
C MET A 1 3.52 -5.26 10.77
N LYS A 2 3.43 -4.74 12.02
CA LYS A 2 3.26 -3.30 12.31
C LYS A 2 4.33 -2.40 11.67
N ALA A 3 5.62 -2.78 11.77
CA ALA A 3 6.72 -2.05 11.12
C ALA A 3 6.58 -1.98 9.58
N ARG A 4 6.07 -3.05 8.95
CA ARG A 4 5.82 -3.07 7.50
C ARG A 4 4.70 -2.10 7.10
N ILE A 5 3.64 -2.00 7.90
CA ILE A 5 2.55 -1.04 7.69
C ILE A 5 3.07 0.40 7.83
N TYR A 6 3.89 0.66 8.86
CA TYR A 6 4.50 1.97 9.04
C TYR A 6 5.36 2.38 7.83
N LYS A 7 6.23 1.48 7.34
CA LYS A 7 7.01 1.72 6.12
C LYS A 7 6.18 1.94 4.88
N LEU A 8 5.08 1.20 4.71
CA LEU A 8 4.17 1.40 3.59
C LEU A 8 3.46 2.77 3.67
N ASN A 9 3.11 3.23 4.87
CA ASN A 9 2.56 4.57 5.07
C ASN A 9 3.60 5.67 4.76
N GLU A 10 4.86 5.53 5.20
CA GLU A 10 5.93 6.46 4.83
C GLU A 10 6.11 6.56 3.31
N TYR A 11 6.09 5.41 2.62
CA TYR A 11 6.18 5.39 1.15
C TYR A 11 4.96 6.03 0.49
N LEU A 12 3.76 5.83 1.04
CA LEU A 12 2.55 6.48 0.54
C LEU A 12 2.65 8.00 0.65
N GLN A 13 3.07 8.52 1.81
CA GLN A 13 3.26 9.96 2.04
C GLN A 13 4.26 10.56 1.05
N ARG A 14 5.41 9.91 0.84
CA ARG A 14 6.42 10.39 -0.14
C ARG A 14 5.90 10.39 -1.58
N VAL A 15 5.09 9.40 -1.95
CA VAL A 15 4.47 9.36 -3.29
C VAL A 15 3.45 10.48 -3.43
N GLU A 16 2.63 10.74 -2.42
CA GLU A 16 1.63 11.81 -2.43
C GLU A 16 2.27 13.20 -2.50
N GLU A 17 3.35 13.42 -1.75
CA GLU A 17 4.15 14.65 -1.82
C GLU A 17 4.70 14.88 -3.24
N ARG A 18 5.36 13.86 -3.83
CA ARG A 18 5.88 13.95 -5.21
C ARG A 18 4.78 14.20 -6.24
N LEU A 19 3.62 13.59 -6.03
CA LEU A 19 2.46 13.74 -6.92
C LEU A 19 1.92 15.18 -6.84
N SER A 20 1.87 15.76 -5.64
CA SER A 20 1.52 17.17 -5.44
C SER A 20 2.52 18.10 -6.11
N LEU A 21 3.82 17.86 -5.92
CA LEU A 21 4.88 18.67 -6.53
C LEU A 21 4.84 18.61 -8.06
N GLU A 22 4.65 17.42 -8.65
CA GLU A 22 4.56 17.27 -10.11
C GLU A 22 3.32 17.98 -10.68
N GLN A 23 2.18 17.92 -9.98
CA GLN A 23 0.95 18.60 -10.38
C GLN A 23 1.06 20.13 -10.34
N GLN A 24 1.87 20.66 -9.41
CA GLN A 24 2.09 22.10 -9.27
C GLN A 24 3.11 22.66 -10.28
N ARG A 25 3.80 21.80 -11.04
CA ARG A 25 4.73 22.27 -12.08
C ARG A 25 3.99 23.04 -13.17
N LYS A 26 4.63 24.07 -13.71
CA LYS A 26 4.12 24.85 -14.86
C LYS A 26 3.79 23.97 -16.08
N ARG A 27 4.54 22.88 -16.25
CA ARG A 27 4.30 21.83 -17.25
C ARG A 27 4.48 20.47 -16.57
N PRO A 28 3.40 19.86 -16.07
CA PRO A 28 3.47 18.54 -15.46
C PRO A 28 3.88 17.47 -16.47
N ASP A 29 4.75 16.57 -16.06
CA ASP A 29 5.12 15.38 -16.81
C ASP A 29 4.03 14.31 -16.66
N GLY A 30 3.32 14.02 -17.75
CA GLY A 30 2.24 13.04 -17.78
C GLY A 30 2.69 11.62 -17.43
N PHE A 31 3.90 11.22 -17.84
CA PHE A 31 4.47 9.91 -17.51
C PHE A 31 4.82 9.83 -16.02
N ALA A 32 5.45 10.88 -15.47
CA ALA A 32 5.74 10.95 -14.05
C ALA A 32 4.45 10.88 -13.19
N LEU A 33 3.41 11.62 -13.57
CA LEU A 33 2.11 11.58 -12.90
C LEU A 33 1.47 10.19 -12.96
N LEU A 34 1.49 9.53 -14.12
CA LEU A 34 0.96 8.17 -14.27
C LEU A 34 1.74 7.18 -13.40
N HIS A 35 3.06 7.25 -13.43
CA HIS A 35 3.93 6.41 -12.61
C HIS A 35 3.65 6.58 -11.11
N LEU A 36 3.57 7.83 -10.63
CA LEU A 36 3.26 8.14 -9.23
C LEU A 36 1.86 7.66 -8.83
N ARG A 37 0.84 7.81 -9.69
CA ARG A 37 -0.51 7.30 -9.44
C ARG A 37 -0.54 5.77 -9.34
N MET A 38 0.20 5.07 -10.20
CA MET A 38 0.32 3.61 -10.12
C MET A 38 1.02 3.16 -8.85
N LEU A 39 2.12 3.82 -8.45
CA LEU A 39 2.81 3.53 -7.20
C LEU A 39 1.88 3.73 -5.99
N ARG A 40 1.13 4.84 -5.96
CA ARG A 40 0.13 5.11 -4.91
C ARG A 40 -0.88 3.98 -4.79
N LEU A 41 -1.43 3.52 -5.92
CA LEU A 41 -2.38 2.41 -5.95
C LEU A 41 -1.76 1.10 -5.41
N ARG A 42 -0.54 0.77 -5.85
CA ARG A 42 0.18 -0.44 -5.42
C ARG A 42 0.43 -0.44 -3.90
N ILE A 43 0.84 0.71 -3.35
CA ILE A 43 1.08 0.86 -1.91
C ILE A 43 -0.23 0.72 -1.11
N ARG A 44 -1.32 1.37 -1.55
CA ARG A 44 -2.65 1.23 -0.90
C ARG A 44 -3.11 -0.22 -0.91
N ASN A 45 -2.97 -0.93 -2.03
CA ASN A 45 -3.30 -2.35 -2.10
C ASN A 45 -2.44 -3.20 -1.16
N ALA A 46 -1.16 -2.88 -1.02
CA ALA A 46 -0.27 -3.57 -0.08
C ALA A 46 -0.66 -3.31 1.39
N LEU A 47 -1.06 -2.07 1.72
CA LEU A 47 -1.60 -1.70 3.03
C LEU A 47 -2.88 -2.45 3.35
N THR A 48 -3.85 -2.47 2.43
CA THR A 48 -5.10 -3.22 2.60
C THR A 48 -4.83 -4.70 2.89
N ARG A 49 -3.94 -5.33 2.12
CA ARG A 49 -3.54 -6.74 2.39
C ARG A 49 -2.83 -6.92 3.72
N ALA A 50 -1.97 -5.98 4.12
CA ALA A 50 -1.26 -6.06 5.39
C ALA A 50 -2.19 -5.87 6.59
N MET A 51 -3.17 -4.98 6.49
CA MET A 51 -4.21 -4.75 7.49
C MET A 51 -5.16 -5.95 7.58
N ALA A 52 -5.61 -6.49 6.44
CA ALA A 52 -6.44 -7.70 6.41
C ALA A 52 -5.78 -8.86 7.17
N ARG A 53 -4.48 -9.10 6.97
CA ARG A 53 -3.72 -10.13 7.72
C ARG A 53 -3.61 -9.88 9.22
N LEU A 54 -3.80 -8.64 9.70
CA LEU A 54 -3.89 -8.35 11.13
C LEU A 54 -5.29 -8.61 11.67
N SER A 55 -6.33 -8.39 10.85
CA SER A 55 -7.73 -8.57 11.22
C SER A 55 -8.21 -10.02 11.11
N THR A 56 -7.56 -10.86 10.29
CA THR A 56 -7.82 -12.31 10.26
C THR A 56 -6.94 -12.99 11.30
N PRO A 57 -7.46 -13.39 12.48
CA PRO A 57 -6.77 -14.39 13.28
C PRO A 57 -6.62 -15.65 12.42
N ALA A 58 -5.47 -16.32 12.51
CA ALA A 58 -5.20 -17.55 11.78
C ALA A 58 -6.15 -18.67 12.23
N VAL A 59 -7.38 -18.68 11.73
CA VAL A 59 -8.35 -19.76 11.93
C VAL A 59 -8.44 -20.52 10.62
N ALA A 60 -7.61 -21.54 10.47
CA ALA A 60 -7.86 -22.72 9.65
C ALA A 60 -6.65 -23.66 9.73
N ALA A 61 -6.47 -24.32 10.88
CA ALA A 61 -6.00 -25.70 10.84
C ALA A 61 -7.25 -26.56 10.87
N PRO A 62 -7.61 -27.28 9.79
CA PRO A 62 -8.64 -28.31 9.91
C PRO A 62 -8.10 -29.34 10.88
N GLN A 63 -8.69 -29.41 12.07
CA GLN A 63 -8.55 -30.57 12.93
C GLN A 63 -9.18 -31.73 12.16
N MET A 64 -8.36 -32.51 11.46
CA MET A 64 -8.73 -33.86 11.10
C MET A 64 -8.84 -34.63 12.42
N GLN A 65 -10.05 -34.65 12.98
CA GLN A 65 -10.44 -35.57 14.04
C GLN A 65 -10.21 -36.99 13.50
N ALA A 66 -9.21 -37.65 14.05
CA ALA A 66 -9.18 -39.10 14.15
C ALA A 66 -10.28 -39.53 15.12
N GLY A 67 -11.05 -40.55 14.74
CA GLY A 67 -12.11 -41.15 15.56
C GLY A 67 -13.11 -41.88 14.71
#